data_AF-A0A8H7Z8A0-F1
#
_entry.id   AF-A0A8H7Z8A0-F1
#
_cell.length_a   1.000
_cell.length_b   1.000
_cell.length_c   1.000
_cell.angle_alpha   90.00
_cell.angle_beta   90.00
_cell.angle_gamma   90.00
#
_symmetry.space_group_name_H-M   'P 1'
#
loop_
_entity.id
_entity.type
_entity.pdbx_description
1 polymer ?
#
loop_
_entity_poly.entity_id
_entity_poly.type
_entity_poly.pdbx_seq_one_letter_code
_entity_poly.pdbx_strand_id
1 'polypeptide(L)'
;MEIPRSEISVSANLPMDIVTGGGTRMQCVNEASLVGKIGMNSHGFGLCDNALRAGTKTSDRLPTHVMPRWLLQYTKSFEQALQMIQEYGSACTCNCILSDILCIHQ
;
A
#
# COMPACT_ATOMS: atom_id res chain seq x y z
N MET A 1 -1.13 -10.59 -23.95
CA MET A 1 -1.76 -9.98 -22.77
C MET A 1 -1.03 -8.68 -22.51
N GLU A 2 -1.62 -7.54 -22.84
CA GLU A 2 -1.05 -6.23 -22.50
C GLU A 2 -1.32 -5.97 -21.01
N ILE A 3 -0.25 -5.70 -20.25
CA ILE A 3 -0.38 -5.28 -18.86
C ILE A 3 -0.63 -3.77 -18.89
N PRO A 4 -1.79 -3.28 -18.42
CA PRO A 4 -2.12 -1.87 -18.51
C PRO A 4 -1.14 -1.07 -17.65
N ARG A 5 -0.52 -0.06 -18.26
CA ARG A 5 0.55 0.73 -17.64
C ARG A 5 -0.04 1.73 -16.64
N SER A 6 0.63 1.88 -15.51
CA SER A 6 0.33 2.96 -14.56
C SER A 6 0.98 4.26 -15.02
N GLU A 7 0.26 5.36 -14.90
CA GLU A 7 0.81 6.71 -15.03
C GLU A 7 1.35 7.15 -13.66
N ILE A 8 2.57 7.66 -13.63
CA ILE A 8 3.26 8.08 -12.41
C ILE A 8 3.67 9.53 -12.61
N SER A 9 3.27 10.39 -11.68
CA SER A 9 3.69 11.78 -11.65
C SER A 9 4.30 12.13 -10.29
N VAL A 10 5.28 13.03 -10.31
CA VAL A 10 5.93 13.56 -9.12
C VAL A 10 5.71 15.07 -9.11
N SER A 11 5.01 15.58 -8.11
CA SER A 11 4.93 17.03 -7.89
C SER A 11 6.10 17.47 -7.02
N ALA A 12 6.60 18.68 -7.25
CA ALA A 12 7.81 19.22 -6.62
C ALA A 12 7.79 19.21 -5.07
N ASN A 13 6.63 19.05 -4.42
CA ASN A 13 6.48 19.00 -2.96
C ASN A 13 5.33 18.07 -2.47
N LEU A 14 4.87 17.08 -3.26
CA LEU A 14 3.73 16.22 -2.89
C LEU A 14 4.07 14.72 -3.02
N PRO A 15 3.31 13.82 -2.35
CA PRO A 15 3.41 12.38 -2.56
C PRO A 15 3.41 12.01 -4.05
N MET A 16 4.12 10.92 -4.39
CA MET A 16 4.04 10.29 -5.69
C MET A 16 2.57 9.96 -5.99
N ASP A 17 2.06 10.49 -7.09
CA ASP A 17 0.68 10.29 -7.52
C ASP A 17 0.66 9.28 -8.67
N ILE A 18 -0.01 8.16 -8.44
CA ILE A 18 -0.03 7.02 -9.36
C ILE A 18 -1.47 6.74 -9.74
N VAL A 19 -1.74 6.75 -11.04
CA VAL A 19 -2.99 6.22 -11.61
C VAL A 19 -2.68 4.86 -12.22
N THR A 20 -3.27 3.82 -11.64
CA THR A 20 -3.06 2.45 -12.09
C THR A 20 -3.86 2.19 -13.37
N GLY A 21 -3.44 1.20 -14.16
CA GLY A 21 -4.19 0.76 -15.34
C GLY A 21 -5.64 0.31 -15.05
N GLY A 22 -5.97 0.00 -13.79
CA GLY A 22 -7.32 -0.35 -13.35
C GLY A 22 -8.15 0.85 -12.84
N GLY A 23 -7.63 2.08 -12.96
CA GLY A 23 -8.34 3.31 -12.55
C GLY A 23 -8.19 3.68 -11.07
N THR A 24 -7.57 2.85 -10.22
CA THR A 24 -7.22 3.25 -8.85
C THR A 24 -6.19 4.36 -8.91
N ARG A 25 -6.50 5.52 -8.32
CA ARG A 25 -5.51 6.57 -8.03
C ARG A 25 -4.99 6.39 -6.61
N MET A 26 -3.68 6.51 -6.41
CA MET A 26 -3.07 6.47 -5.09
C MET A 26 -2.00 7.52 -4.95
N GLN A 27 -1.84 7.98 -3.71
CA GLN A 27 -0.80 8.92 -3.32
C GLN A 27 0.07 8.25 -2.26
N CYS A 28 1.37 8.19 -2.48
CA CYS A 28 2.30 7.62 -1.53
C CYS A 28 3.54 8.49 -1.32
N VAL A 29 4.03 8.51 -0.09
CA VAL A 29 5.31 9.12 0.26
C VAL A 29 6.33 8.00 0.36
N ASN A 30 7.30 8.00 -0.54
CA ASN A 30 8.36 7.00 -0.60
C ASN A 30 9.71 7.63 -0.94
N GLU A 31 10.78 6.87 -0.72
CA GLU A 31 12.11 7.17 -1.21
C GLU A 31 12.27 6.74 -2.68
N ALA A 32 13.15 7.43 -3.41
CA ALA A 32 13.48 7.05 -4.78
C ALA A 32 13.95 5.59 -4.83
N SER A 33 13.49 4.86 -5.84
CA SER A 33 13.71 3.41 -6.04
C SER A 33 12.87 2.47 -5.18
N LEU A 34 12.05 2.95 -4.24
CA LEU A 34 11.05 2.10 -3.58
C LEU A 34 9.76 2.01 -4.40
N VAL A 35 9.19 0.80 -4.43
CA VAL A 35 7.94 0.54 -5.17
C VAL A 35 6.69 0.96 -4.41
N GLY A 36 6.75 1.11 -3.08
CA GLY A 36 5.61 1.48 -2.25
C GLY A 36 5.99 1.70 -0.79
N LYS A 37 5.23 2.59 -0.12
CA LYS A 37 5.38 2.94 1.30
C LYS A 37 4.06 3.52 1.81
N ILE A 38 4.12 4.51 2.69
CA ILE A 38 2.98 5.14 3.37
C ILE A 38 2.12 5.87 2.34
N GLY A 39 0.79 5.75 2.41
CA GLY A 39 -0.09 6.38 1.44
C GLY A 39 -1.57 6.08 1.61
N MET A 40 -2.34 6.54 0.63
CA MET A 40 -3.79 6.32 0.53
C MET A 40 -4.22 6.16 -0.93
N ASN A 41 -5.42 5.61 -1.15
CA ASN A 41 -5.99 5.44 -2.49
C ASN A 41 -7.39 6.07 -2.64
N SER A 42 -7.86 6.14 -3.88
CA SER A 42 -9.14 6.74 -4.26
C SER A 42 -10.37 5.97 -3.78
N HIS A 43 -10.19 4.80 -3.17
CA HIS A 43 -11.28 4.04 -2.53
C HIS A 43 -11.43 4.38 -1.03
N GLY A 44 -10.61 5.29 -0.49
CA GLY A 44 -10.66 5.68 0.92
C GLY A 44 -9.78 4.83 1.83
N PHE A 45 -9.07 3.85 1.29
CA PHE A 45 -8.12 3.05 2.05
C PHE A 45 -6.79 3.79 2.24
N GLY A 46 -6.25 3.74 3.46
CA GLY A 46 -4.94 4.29 3.82
C GLY A 46 -4.10 3.31 4.63
N LEU A 47 -2.79 3.48 4.52
CA LEU A 47 -1.79 2.64 5.17
C LEU A 47 -0.61 3.47 5.65
N CYS A 48 -0.28 3.31 6.93
CA CYS A 48 1.02 3.68 7.49
C CYS A 48 1.77 2.42 7.92
N ASP A 49 3.08 2.40 7.69
CA ASP A 49 3.94 1.27 8.00
C ASP A 49 5.18 1.72 8.76
N ASN A 50 5.40 1.16 9.94
CA ASN A 50 6.59 1.36 10.75
C ASN A 50 7.34 0.04 10.94
N ALA A 51 8.56 -0.04 10.41
CA ALA A 51 9.40 -1.21 10.55
C ALA A 51 9.85 -1.39 12.01
N LEU A 52 9.75 -2.62 12.53
CA LEU A 52 10.22 -2.96 13.86
C LEU A 52 11.57 -3.67 13.76
N ARG A 53 12.49 -3.31 14.66
CA ARG A 53 13.78 -4.00 14.73
C ARG A 53 13.57 -5.41 15.30
N ALA A 54 13.66 -6.41 14.43
CA ALA A 54 13.59 -7.81 14.79
C ALA A 54 14.60 -8.62 13.96
N GLY A 55 15.18 -9.68 14.54
CA GLY A 55 16.07 -10.58 13.82
C GLY A 55 15.35 -11.60 12.92
N THR A 56 14.04 -11.73 13.11
CA THR A 56 13.18 -12.65 12.36
C THR A 56 12.84 -12.07 10.99
N LYS A 57 13.23 -12.79 9.94
CA LYS A 57 12.85 -12.54 8.55
C LYS A 57 12.43 -13.86 7.92
N THR A 58 11.49 -13.79 6.99
CA THR A 58 11.07 -14.97 6.24
C THR A 58 11.04 -14.69 4.74
N SER A 59 11.29 -15.71 3.92
CA SER A 59 11.36 -15.60 2.45
C SER A 59 10.09 -16.06 1.73
N ASP A 60 9.10 -16.56 2.47
CA ASP A 60 7.82 -17.09 1.97
C ASP A 60 6.67 -16.08 2.07
N ARG A 61 6.96 -14.82 2.44
CA ARG A 61 5.98 -13.73 2.59
C ARG A 61 6.33 -12.52 1.75
N LEU A 62 5.44 -11.53 1.70
CA LEU A 62 5.64 -10.35 0.87
C LEU A 62 6.80 -9.47 1.37
N PRO A 63 7.70 -9.00 0.49
CA PRO A 63 8.70 -8.00 0.85
C PRO A 63 8.05 -6.72 1.41
N THR A 64 8.73 -6.08 2.37
CA THR A 64 8.18 -4.95 3.16
C THR A 64 7.57 -3.84 2.33
N HIS A 65 8.14 -3.50 1.18
CA HIS A 65 7.65 -2.41 0.32
C HIS A 65 6.71 -2.89 -0.79
N VAL A 66 6.64 -4.20 -1.03
CA VAL A 66 5.72 -4.82 -2.00
C VAL A 66 4.32 -4.94 -1.40
N MET A 67 4.20 -5.29 -0.11
CA MET A 67 2.90 -5.37 0.56
C MET A 67 2.16 -4.00 0.57
N PRO A 68 2.77 -2.87 0.98
CA PRO A 68 2.16 -1.55 0.85
C PRO A 68 1.77 -1.20 -0.58
N ARG A 69 2.62 -1.53 -1.56
CA ARG A 69 2.32 -1.30 -2.97
C ARG A 69 1.09 -2.07 -3.43
N TRP A 70 0.95 -3.32 -3.00
CA TRP A 70 -0.21 -4.16 -3.29
C TRP A 70 -1.46 -3.57 -2.64
N LEU A 71 -1.42 -3.33 -1.33
CA LEU A 71 -2.58 -2.84 -0.58
C LEU A 71 -3.11 -1.52 -1.15
N LEU A 72 -2.25 -0.54 -1.41
CA LEU A 72 -2.68 0.74 -1.99
C LEU A 72 -3.29 0.57 -3.40
N GLN A 73 -2.84 -0.42 -4.18
CA GLN A 73 -3.31 -0.64 -5.54
C GLN A 73 -4.64 -1.37 -5.65
N TYR A 74 -4.81 -2.42 -4.86
CA TYR A 74 -5.87 -3.40 -5.10
C TYR A 74 -6.96 -3.40 -4.02
N THR A 75 -6.69 -2.83 -2.85
CA THR A 75 -7.64 -2.79 -1.74
C THR A 75 -8.69 -1.72 -1.95
N LYS A 76 -9.95 -2.09 -1.72
CA LYS A 76 -11.13 -1.22 -1.78
C LYS A 76 -11.86 -1.09 -0.43
N SER A 77 -11.53 -1.91 0.57
CA SER A 77 -12.07 -1.83 1.92
C SER A 77 -11.09 -2.36 2.96
N PHE A 78 -11.30 -2.02 4.22
CA PHE A 78 -10.53 -2.54 5.34
C PHE A 78 -10.51 -4.07 5.40
N GLU A 79 -11.65 -4.74 5.18
CA GLU A 79 -11.76 -6.20 5.26
C GLU A 79 -10.91 -6.89 4.20
N GLN A 80 -10.91 -6.34 2.98
CA GLN A 80 -10.06 -6.85 1.90
C GLN A 80 -8.58 -6.69 2.25
N ALA A 81 -8.20 -5.57 2.88
CA ALA A 81 -6.84 -5.35 3.36
C ALA A 81 -6.43 -6.41 4.38
N LEU A 82 -7.31 -6.68 5.35
CA LEU A 82 -7.06 -7.64 6.41
C LEU A 82 -6.93 -9.07 5.86
N GLN A 83 -7.81 -9.45 4.94
CA GLN A 83 -7.72 -10.76 4.26
C GLN A 83 -6.37 -10.92 3.54
N MET A 84 -5.95 -9.91 2.78
CA MET A 84 -4.66 -9.93 2.08
C MET A 84 -3.47 -10.04 3.04
N ILE A 85 -3.50 -9.32 4.16
CA ILE A 85 -2.42 -9.36 5.16
C ILE A 85 -2.38 -10.73 5.86
N GLN A 86 -3.53 -11.32 6.15
CA GLN A 86 -3.62 -12.64 6.79
C GLN A 86 -3.17 -13.77 5.86
N GLU A 87 -3.50 -13.69 4.57
CA GLU A 87 -3.16 -14.70 3.57
C GLU A 87 -1.66 -14.69 3.22
N TYR A 88 -1.10 -13.50 2.93
CA TYR A 88 0.26 -13.39 2.40
C TYR A 88 1.31 -12.94 3.44
N GLY A 89 0.90 -12.16 4.44
CA GLY A 89 1.77 -11.62 5.47
C GLY A 89 2.93 -10.74 4.98
N SER A 90 3.74 -10.27 5.93
CA SER A 90 4.97 -9.50 5.67
C SER A 90 6.20 -10.35 5.97
N ALA A 91 7.23 -10.22 5.14
CA ALA A 91 8.55 -10.85 5.30
C ALA A 91 9.33 -10.28 6.50
N CYS A 92 8.96 -9.10 7.00
CA CYS A 92 9.63 -8.41 8.09
C CYS A 92 8.62 -7.97 9.15
N THR A 93 9.08 -7.82 10.39
CA THR A 93 8.25 -7.33 11.48
C THR A 93 7.98 -5.84 11.31
N CYS A 94 6.71 -5.47 11.33
CA CYS A 94 6.26 -4.09 11.18
C CYS A 94 4.97 -3.84 11.96
N ASN A 95 4.75 -2.60 12.35
CA ASN A 95 3.45 -2.11 12.77
C ASN A 95 2.77 -1.50 11.53
N CYS A 96 1.70 -2.14 11.06
CA CYS A 96 0.87 -1.66 9.96
C CYS A 96 -0.41 -1.04 10.55
N ILE A 97 -0.59 0.26 10.32
CA ILE A 97 -1.79 1.00 10.71
C ILE A 97 -2.63 1.19 9.44
N LEU A 98 -3.85 0.69 9.48
CA LEU A 98 -4.79 0.77 8.37
C LEU A 98 -5.87 1.81 8.69
N SER A 99 -6.31 2.54 7.67
CA SER A 99 -7.46 3.42 7.74
C SER A 99 -8.43 3.11 6.62
N ASP A 100 -9.71 3.35 6.90
CA ASP A 100 -10.79 3.32 5.91
C ASP A 100 -11.58 4.64 6.00
N ILE A 101 -12.44 4.89 5.04
CA ILE A 101 -13.31 6.05 5.06
C ILE A 101 -14.35 5.89 6.17
N LEU A 102 -14.39 6.86 7.10
CA LEU A 102 -15.38 6.90 8.16
C LEU A 102 -16.71 7.37 7.56
N CYS A 103 -17.65 6.45 7.32
CA CYS A 103 -19.06 6.84 7.20
C CYS A 103 -19.58 7.18 8.61
N ILE A 104 -19.78 8.46 8.91
CA ILE A 104 -20.35 8.97 10.17
C ILE A 104 -21.88 8.75 10.18
N HIS A 105 -22.34 7.53 9.92
CA HIS A 105 -23.74 7.12 10.07
C HIS A 105 -23.79 5.69 10.66
N GLN A 106 -23.66 5.61 11.98
CA GLN A 106 -24.36 4.63 12.80
C GLN A 106 -25.42 5.37 13.62
#